data_AF-A0A6H0CF56-F1
#
_entry.id   AF-A0A6H0CF56-F1
#
_cell.length_a   1.000
_cell.length_b   1.000
_cell.length_c   1.000
_cell.angle_alpha   90.00
_cell.angle_beta   90.00
_cell.angle_gamma   90.00
#
_symmetry.space_group_name_H-M   'P 1'
#
loop_
_entity.id
_entity.type
_entity.pdbx_description
1 polymer ?
#
loop_
_entity_poly.entity_id
_entity_poly.type
_entity_poly.pdbx_seq_one_letter_code
_entity_poly.pdbx_strand_id
1 'polypeptide(L)'
;MRESHVTEGAGRPKLPAKLAGHPSVRAVLARRDSEAADGPPPVIDAEWLRELCLAAGADDAAAVSLGHPDLAGEREHALTALPGTRTLVSLVVRMNRDNYRSPARSVANQEFHQADEQINHAARAVTRALQDAGYRALNPSAGFPQEMERFPGRLWVVAHKTVAVAAGLGVMGLHRNVIHPKFGTFVLLATVLVDAEVSAYGQPLDYNPCIDCKLCVAACPIGALTKDGDFDFLACATHNYREFMSGFTDWVQTVADSADAADFRSRVTDPENASMWQSLAFKPNYKSGYCVAVCPAGEDVLGPYLDDRKGFMDTVLRPLQEKTETLYVLPDSDARRYAERRFPHKPVKEVTGGWRPRPQES
;
A
#
# COMPACT_ATOMS: atom_id res chain seq x y z
N MET A 1 -16.93 -1.78 67.39
CA MET A 1 -17.79 -2.50 66.42
C MET A 1 -16.89 -3.03 65.33
N ARG A 2 -17.00 -4.33 65.05
CA ARG A 2 -16.13 -5.06 64.12
C ARG A 2 -16.56 -4.73 62.70
N GLU A 3 -15.69 -4.12 61.91
CA GLU A 3 -15.76 -4.21 60.46
C GLU A 3 -14.93 -5.42 60.05
N SER A 4 -15.64 -6.42 59.55
CA SER A 4 -15.15 -7.71 59.10
C SER A 4 -14.20 -7.55 57.91
N HIS A 5 -12.94 -7.93 58.12
CA HIS A 5 -12.03 -8.26 57.04
C HIS A 5 -12.54 -9.51 56.33
N VAL A 6 -13.24 -9.30 55.21
CA VAL A 6 -13.47 -10.35 54.22
C VAL A 6 -12.26 -10.34 53.29
N THR A 7 -11.49 -11.42 53.36
CA THR A 7 -10.41 -11.75 52.42
C THR A 7 -11.03 -12.13 51.08
N GLU A 8 -11.03 -11.20 50.12
CA GLU A 8 -11.32 -11.49 48.71
C GLU A 8 -10.05 -11.88 47.96
N GLY A 9 -10.21 -12.87 47.08
CA GLY A 9 -9.15 -13.65 46.44
C GLY A 9 -8.17 -12.89 45.53
N ALA A 10 -7.14 -13.64 45.17
CA ALA A 10 -5.91 -13.22 44.50
C ALA A 10 -6.11 -12.25 43.32
N GLY A 11 -5.37 -11.14 43.35
CA GLY A 11 -4.85 -10.46 42.15
C GLY A 11 -5.74 -9.43 41.44
N ARG A 12 -6.93 -9.08 41.94
CA ARG A 12 -7.76 -8.05 41.28
C ARG A 12 -7.30 -6.63 41.62
N PRO A 13 -7.09 -5.74 40.63
CA PRO A 13 -6.84 -4.33 40.91
C PRO A 13 -8.06 -3.72 41.62
N LYS A 14 -7.82 -3.03 42.75
CA LYS A 14 -8.88 -2.41 43.54
C LYS A 14 -9.48 -1.25 42.75
N LEU A 15 -10.69 -1.44 42.23
CA LEU A 15 -11.39 -0.39 41.47
C LEU A 15 -11.95 0.68 42.42
N PRO A 16 -11.90 1.98 42.05
CA PRO A 16 -12.59 3.02 42.80
C PRO A 16 -14.08 2.70 42.96
N ALA A 17 -14.67 2.98 44.13
CA ALA A 17 -16.05 2.60 44.46
C ALA A 17 -17.08 3.08 43.43
N LYS A 18 -16.91 4.30 42.91
CA LYS A 18 -17.76 4.86 41.84
C LYS A 18 -17.70 4.04 40.55
N LEU A 19 -16.52 3.53 40.19
CA LEU A 19 -16.33 2.70 39.01
C LEU A 19 -16.88 1.28 39.24
N ALA A 20 -16.59 0.69 40.40
CA ALA A 20 -17.10 -0.64 40.78
C ALA A 20 -18.63 -0.69 40.85
N GLY A 21 -19.28 0.41 41.22
CA GLY A 21 -20.74 0.53 41.26
C GLY A 21 -21.42 0.66 39.89
N HIS A 22 -20.67 0.94 38.81
CA HIS A 22 -21.25 1.15 37.47
C HIS A 22 -21.84 -0.15 36.89
N PRO A 23 -23.08 -0.14 36.36
CA PRO A 23 -23.75 -1.36 35.87
C PRO A 23 -22.94 -2.14 34.82
N SER A 24 -22.33 -1.46 33.85
CA SER A 24 -21.49 -2.12 32.83
C SER A 24 -20.22 -2.72 33.40
N VAL A 25 -19.62 -2.12 34.45
CA VAL A 25 -18.43 -2.68 35.09
C VAL A 25 -18.78 -3.96 35.83
N ARG A 26 -19.90 -3.96 36.56
CA ARG A 26 -20.41 -5.16 37.22
C ARG A 26 -20.73 -6.28 36.23
N ALA A 27 -21.35 -5.94 35.10
CA ALA A 27 -21.65 -6.91 34.04
C ALA A 27 -20.37 -7.54 33.45
N VAL A 28 -19.33 -6.74 33.20
CA VAL A 28 -18.03 -7.23 32.72
C VAL A 28 -17.33 -8.10 33.75
N LEU A 29 -17.32 -7.68 35.03
CA LEU A 29 -16.72 -8.48 36.10
C LEU A 29 -17.44 -9.83 36.25
N ALA A 30 -18.77 -9.83 36.21
CA ALA A 30 -19.55 -11.06 36.27
C ALA A 30 -19.28 -12.01 35.09
N ARG A 31 -19.17 -11.47 33.86
CA ARG A 31 -18.80 -12.27 32.67
C ARG A 31 -17.38 -12.82 32.75
N ARG A 32 -16.42 -11.99 33.18
CA ARG A 32 -15.04 -12.42 33.40
C ARG A 32 -14.94 -13.53 34.43
N ASP A 33 -15.74 -13.47 35.48
CA ASP A 33 -15.76 -14.50 36.52
C ASP A 33 -16.30 -15.84 35.98
N SER A 34 -17.16 -15.81 34.95
CA SER A 34 -17.58 -17.01 34.20
C SER A 34 -16.61 -17.43 33.09
N GLU A 35 -15.87 -16.51 32.48
CA GLU A 35 -14.99 -16.73 31.32
C GLU A 35 -13.52 -16.95 31.68
N ALA A 36 -13.10 -16.68 32.93
CA ALA A 36 -11.70 -16.70 33.39
C ALA A 36 -10.99 -18.07 33.26
N ALA A 37 -11.67 -19.11 32.81
CA ALA A 37 -11.07 -20.41 32.49
C ALA A 37 -10.54 -20.52 31.04
N ASP A 38 -11.05 -19.73 30.09
CA ASP A 38 -10.81 -19.90 28.64
C ASP A 38 -10.37 -18.59 27.94
N GLY A 39 -9.29 -17.98 28.42
CA GLY A 39 -8.62 -16.93 27.64
C GLY A 39 -8.19 -17.45 26.25
N PRO A 40 -7.99 -16.58 25.24
CA PRO A 40 -7.53 -17.05 23.95
C PRO A 40 -6.20 -17.78 24.09
N PRO A 41 -5.96 -18.84 23.28
CA PRO A 41 -4.65 -19.49 23.24
C PRO A 41 -3.56 -18.44 23.00
N PRO A 42 -2.42 -18.50 23.72
CA PRO A 42 -1.36 -17.50 23.60
C PRO A 42 -0.70 -17.49 22.21
N VAL A 43 -0.87 -18.59 21.47
CA VAL A 43 -0.40 -18.77 20.10
C VAL A 43 -1.61 -19.02 19.22
N ILE A 44 -1.76 -18.21 18.18
CA ILE A 44 -2.79 -18.36 17.15
C ILE A 44 -2.38 -19.51 16.24
N ASP A 45 -3.32 -20.40 15.92
CA ASP A 45 -3.07 -21.43 14.93
C ASP A 45 -2.95 -20.83 13.51
N ALA A 46 -1.88 -21.18 12.80
CA ALA A 46 -1.55 -20.62 11.48
C ALA A 46 -2.55 -21.02 10.40
N GLU A 47 -3.07 -22.25 10.45
CA GLU A 47 -4.05 -22.75 9.48
C GLU A 47 -5.37 -22.00 9.65
N TRP A 48 -5.87 -21.93 10.90
CA TRP A 48 -7.05 -21.14 11.23
C TRP A 48 -6.92 -19.67 10.80
N LEU A 49 -5.78 -19.05 11.09
CA LEU A 49 -5.54 -17.65 10.73
C LEU A 49 -5.56 -17.46 9.21
N ARG A 50 -4.95 -18.38 8.45
CA ARG A 50 -4.96 -18.34 6.99
C ARG A 50 -6.38 -18.52 6.45
N GLU A 51 -7.13 -19.51 6.93
CA GLU A 51 -8.52 -19.74 6.53
C GLU A 51 -9.39 -18.51 6.82
N LEU A 52 -9.22 -17.89 7.99
CA LEU A 52 -9.89 -16.64 8.33
C LEU A 52 -9.59 -15.53 7.32
N CYS A 53 -8.32 -15.36 6.93
CA CYS A 53 -7.93 -14.34 5.95
C CYS A 53 -8.55 -14.60 4.57
N LEU A 54 -8.55 -15.85 4.11
CA LEU A 54 -9.16 -16.24 2.83
C LEU A 54 -10.68 -16.05 2.85
N ALA A 55 -11.34 -16.47 3.93
CA ALA A 55 -12.79 -16.28 4.13
C ALA A 55 -13.18 -14.79 4.20
N ALA A 56 -12.28 -13.94 4.68
CA ALA A 56 -12.46 -12.49 4.70
C ALA A 56 -12.29 -11.82 3.32
N GLY A 57 -11.87 -12.55 2.29
CA GLY A 57 -11.77 -12.07 0.92
C GLY A 57 -10.34 -11.76 0.44
N ALA A 58 -9.31 -12.18 1.19
CA ALA A 58 -7.95 -12.21 0.67
C ALA A 58 -7.77 -13.40 -0.32
N ASP A 59 -6.96 -13.20 -1.36
CA ASP A 59 -6.56 -14.26 -2.29
C ASP A 59 -5.36 -15.07 -1.77
N ASP A 60 -4.52 -14.46 -0.93
CA ASP A 60 -3.45 -15.14 -0.19
C ASP A 60 -3.16 -14.38 1.13
N ALA A 61 -2.58 -15.08 2.11
CA ALA A 61 -2.18 -14.48 3.38
C ALA A 61 -1.07 -15.27 4.07
N ALA A 62 -0.12 -14.57 4.69
CA ALA A 62 0.93 -15.20 5.48
C ALA A 62 1.30 -14.33 6.67
N ALA A 63 1.60 -14.99 7.79
CA ALA A 63 2.10 -14.33 9.00
C ALA A 63 3.63 -14.27 8.98
N VAL A 64 4.18 -13.18 9.51
CA VAL A 64 5.62 -13.04 9.79
C VAL A 64 5.80 -12.44 11.17
N SER A 65 6.81 -12.92 11.89
CA SER A 65 7.15 -12.36 13.21
C SER A 65 7.65 -10.92 13.07
N LEU A 66 7.25 -10.03 13.98
CA LEU A 66 7.89 -8.71 14.14
C LEU A 66 9.37 -8.84 14.56
N GLY A 67 9.77 -10.04 14.99
CA GLY A 67 11.14 -10.47 15.22
C GLY A 67 12.02 -10.54 13.97
N HIS A 68 11.44 -10.62 12.77
CA HIS A 68 12.17 -10.89 11.53
C HIS A 68 13.23 -9.80 11.24
N PRO A 69 14.48 -10.16 10.89
CA PRO A 69 15.57 -9.20 10.71
C PRO A 69 15.26 -8.14 9.64
N ASP A 70 14.64 -8.53 8.53
CA ASP A 70 14.27 -7.60 7.44
C ASP A 70 13.17 -6.59 7.83
N LEU A 71 12.54 -6.76 9.00
CA LEU A 71 11.51 -5.88 9.54
C LEU A 71 12.01 -5.02 10.70
N ALA A 72 13.32 -4.96 10.94
CA ALA A 72 13.91 -4.15 12.01
C ALA A 72 13.48 -2.68 11.92
N GLY A 73 13.42 -2.10 10.71
CA GLY A 73 12.96 -0.73 10.47
C GLY A 73 11.44 -0.50 10.65
N GLU A 74 10.67 -1.56 10.83
CA GLU A 74 9.21 -1.52 11.01
C GLU A 74 8.81 -1.69 12.48
N ARG A 75 9.69 -2.23 13.32
CA ARG A 75 9.39 -2.63 14.70
C ARG A 75 8.87 -1.47 15.55
N GLU A 76 9.57 -0.35 15.57
CA GLU A 76 9.17 0.81 16.38
C GLU A 76 7.78 1.28 15.99
N HIS A 77 7.54 1.47 14.69
CA HIS A 77 6.27 1.96 14.17
C HIS A 77 5.10 1.01 14.45
N ALA A 78 5.31 -0.30 14.32
CA ALA A 78 4.30 -1.30 14.64
C ALA A 78 3.95 -1.28 16.14
N LEU A 79 4.95 -1.17 17.02
CA LEU A 79 4.75 -1.09 18.47
C LEU A 79 4.14 0.24 18.92
N THR A 80 4.43 1.34 18.23
CA THR A 80 3.76 2.63 18.45
C THR A 80 2.28 2.54 18.09
N ALA A 81 1.95 1.91 16.96
CA ALA A 81 0.56 1.77 16.51
C ALA A 81 -0.24 0.78 17.38
N LEU A 82 0.33 -0.39 17.68
CA LEU A 82 -0.27 -1.39 18.57
C LEU A 82 0.80 -1.90 19.56
N PRO A 83 0.84 -1.35 20.79
CA PRO A 83 1.77 -1.81 21.82
C PRO A 83 1.56 -3.29 22.11
N GLY A 84 2.63 -4.08 22.05
CA GLY A 84 2.58 -5.53 22.26
C GLY A 84 2.46 -6.35 20.97
N THR A 85 2.49 -5.74 19.78
CA THR A 85 2.53 -6.46 18.51
C THR A 85 3.67 -7.48 18.47
N ARG A 86 3.37 -8.72 18.11
CA ARG A 86 4.33 -9.83 17.94
C ARG A 86 4.34 -10.37 16.51
N THR A 87 3.19 -10.30 15.84
CA THR A 87 2.99 -10.82 14.49
C THR A 87 2.46 -9.74 13.55
N LEU A 88 2.92 -9.78 12.31
CA LEU A 88 2.34 -9.06 11.18
C LEU A 88 1.72 -10.08 10.22
N VAL A 89 0.43 -9.97 9.93
CA VAL A 89 -0.29 -10.82 8.98
C VAL A 89 -0.42 -10.07 7.66
N SER A 90 0.33 -10.47 6.65
CA SER A 90 0.25 -9.89 5.32
C SER A 90 -0.92 -10.50 4.55
N LEU A 91 -1.70 -9.66 3.89
CA LEU A 91 -2.82 -10.05 3.02
C LEU A 91 -2.50 -9.66 1.58
N VAL A 92 -3.02 -10.45 0.63
CA VAL A 92 -2.92 -10.22 -0.80
C VAL A 92 -4.33 -10.24 -1.40
N VAL A 93 -4.65 -9.28 -2.25
CA VAL A 93 -5.83 -9.30 -3.12
C VAL A 93 -5.39 -9.04 -4.55
N ARG A 94 -5.96 -9.78 -5.50
CA ARG A 94 -5.65 -9.66 -6.93
C ARG A 94 -6.46 -8.56 -7.59
N MET A 95 -5.82 -7.92 -8.57
CA MET A 95 -6.49 -7.03 -9.52
C MET A 95 -6.84 -7.79 -10.80
N ASN A 96 -7.93 -7.38 -11.45
CA ASN A 96 -8.26 -7.79 -12.81
C ASN A 96 -7.21 -7.24 -13.78
N ARG A 97 -6.42 -8.17 -14.32
CA ARG A 97 -5.23 -7.88 -15.13
C ARG A 97 -5.51 -7.01 -16.34
N ASP A 98 -6.54 -7.33 -17.10
CA ASP A 98 -6.85 -6.63 -18.35
C ASP A 98 -7.38 -5.22 -18.09
N ASN A 99 -8.12 -5.02 -16.98
CA ASN A 99 -8.52 -3.70 -16.53
C ASN A 99 -7.29 -2.83 -16.24
N TYR A 100 -6.32 -3.37 -15.49
CA TYR A 100 -5.10 -2.64 -15.14
C TYR A 100 -4.14 -2.45 -16.33
N ARG A 101 -4.16 -3.35 -17.32
CA ARG A 101 -3.42 -3.23 -18.57
C ARG A 101 -3.98 -2.20 -19.54
N SER A 102 -5.23 -1.81 -19.36
CA SER A 102 -5.90 -0.89 -20.27
C SER A 102 -5.16 0.45 -20.38
N PRO A 103 -4.93 0.97 -21.61
CA PRO A 103 -4.42 2.33 -21.78
C PRO A 103 -5.42 3.39 -21.31
N ALA A 104 -6.71 3.01 -21.16
CA ALA A 104 -7.74 3.87 -20.60
C ALA A 104 -7.53 4.04 -19.09
N ARG A 105 -7.03 5.22 -18.70
CA ARG A 105 -6.70 5.56 -17.31
C ARG A 105 -7.84 5.28 -16.34
N SER A 106 -9.08 5.57 -16.72
CA SER A 106 -10.26 5.35 -15.87
C SER A 106 -10.47 3.89 -15.50
N VAL A 107 -10.24 2.96 -16.44
CA VAL A 107 -10.41 1.52 -16.21
C VAL A 107 -9.36 1.01 -15.23
N ALA A 108 -8.09 1.37 -15.45
CA ALA A 108 -6.99 0.96 -14.56
C ALA A 108 -7.11 1.55 -13.14
N ASN A 109 -7.53 2.82 -13.03
CA ASN A 109 -7.73 3.46 -11.72
C ASN A 109 -8.94 2.87 -10.98
N GLN A 110 -10.05 2.63 -11.68
CA GLN A 110 -11.23 2.01 -11.06
C GLN A 110 -10.91 0.62 -10.53
N GLU A 111 -10.15 -0.17 -11.28
CA GLU A 111 -9.68 -1.48 -10.82
C GLU A 111 -8.82 -1.36 -9.56
N PHE A 112 -7.82 -0.48 -9.57
CA PHE A 112 -6.96 -0.26 -8.41
C PHE A 112 -7.78 0.14 -7.17
N HIS A 113 -8.70 1.09 -7.33
CA HIS A 113 -9.53 1.57 -6.22
C HIS A 113 -10.51 0.52 -5.69
N GLN A 114 -11.01 -0.37 -6.56
CA GLN A 114 -11.89 -1.46 -6.15
C GLN A 114 -11.12 -2.53 -5.38
N ALA A 115 -9.93 -2.90 -5.85
CA ALA A 115 -9.06 -3.83 -5.14
C ALA A 115 -8.58 -3.25 -3.80
N ASP A 116 -8.28 -1.95 -3.73
CA ASP A 116 -7.90 -1.26 -2.49
C ASP A 116 -9.05 -1.28 -1.48
N GLU A 117 -10.29 -1.07 -1.93
CA GLU A 117 -11.47 -1.19 -1.09
C GLU A 117 -11.68 -2.62 -0.59
N GLN A 118 -11.54 -3.62 -1.48
CA GLN A 118 -11.67 -5.04 -1.15
C GLN A 118 -10.64 -5.46 -0.08
N ILE A 119 -9.37 -5.09 -0.23
CA ILE A 119 -8.34 -5.51 0.72
C ILE A 119 -8.47 -4.80 2.07
N ASN A 120 -8.91 -3.53 2.10
CA ASN A 120 -9.23 -2.85 3.35
C ASN A 120 -10.45 -3.49 4.05
N HIS A 121 -11.45 -3.95 3.28
CA HIS A 121 -12.57 -4.72 3.81
C HIS A 121 -12.13 -6.05 4.41
N ALA A 122 -11.27 -6.80 3.71
CA ALA A 122 -10.71 -8.06 4.20
C ALA A 122 -9.90 -7.83 5.49
N ALA A 123 -8.99 -6.85 5.50
CA ALA A 123 -8.18 -6.52 6.68
C ALA A 123 -9.06 -6.13 7.87
N ARG A 124 -10.11 -5.33 7.66
CA ARG A 124 -11.08 -4.96 8.70
C ARG A 124 -11.83 -6.19 9.25
N ALA A 125 -12.24 -7.11 8.38
CA ALA A 125 -12.95 -8.33 8.80
C ALA A 125 -12.03 -9.25 9.63
N VAL A 126 -10.79 -9.46 9.19
CA VAL A 126 -9.77 -10.21 9.93
C VAL A 126 -9.50 -9.58 11.30
N THR A 127 -9.30 -8.25 11.36
CA THR A 127 -9.10 -7.52 12.63
C THR A 127 -10.26 -7.74 13.58
N ARG A 128 -11.51 -7.63 13.11
CA ARG A 128 -12.70 -7.84 13.94
C ARG A 128 -12.76 -9.28 14.46
N ALA A 129 -12.54 -10.28 13.60
CA ALA A 129 -12.59 -11.67 14.00
C ALA A 129 -11.50 -12.03 15.02
N LEU A 130 -10.28 -11.48 14.88
CA LEU A 130 -9.22 -11.63 15.87
C LEU A 130 -9.59 -10.99 17.21
N GLN A 131 -10.21 -9.80 17.19
CA GLN A 131 -10.69 -9.13 18.40
C GLN A 131 -11.83 -9.89 19.08
N ASP A 132 -12.78 -10.42 18.31
CA ASP A 132 -13.88 -11.25 18.80
C ASP A 132 -13.35 -12.59 19.38
N ALA A 133 -12.22 -13.09 18.86
CA ALA A 133 -11.48 -14.23 19.41
C ALA A 133 -10.61 -13.87 20.63
N GLY A 134 -10.57 -12.61 21.07
CA GLY A 134 -9.87 -12.18 22.28
C GLY A 134 -8.45 -11.64 22.10
N TYR A 135 -7.95 -11.56 20.87
CA TYR A 135 -6.63 -10.99 20.56
C TYR A 135 -6.70 -9.46 20.35
N ARG A 136 -5.61 -8.75 20.58
CA ARG A 136 -5.52 -7.35 20.13
C ARG A 136 -4.98 -7.34 18.71
N ALA A 137 -5.78 -6.78 17.82
CA ALA A 137 -5.43 -6.62 16.42
C ALA A 137 -5.69 -5.19 15.94
N LEU A 138 -4.89 -4.74 14.98
CA LEU A 138 -5.03 -3.44 14.30
C LEU A 138 -4.69 -3.61 12.81
N ASN A 139 -5.52 -3.07 11.92
CA ASN A 139 -5.16 -2.92 10.51
C ASN A 139 -4.98 -1.43 10.16
N PRO A 140 -3.77 -0.98 9.74
CA PRO A 140 -3.62 0.31 9.08
C PRO A 140 -4.20 0.29 7.66
N SER A 141 -4.27 1.47 7.03
CA SER A 141 -4.73 1.64 5.66
C SER A 141 -3.81 0.93 4.66
N ALA A 142 -4.36 0.11 3.76
CA ALA A 142 -3.58 -0.59 2.73
C ALA A 142 -2.93 0.36 1.70
N GLY A 143 -3.65 1.43 1.38
CA GLY A 143 -3.21 2.55 0.55
C GLY A 143 -3.67 3.88 1.16
N PHE A 144 -3.19 4.99 0.61
CA PHE A 144 -3.60 6.36 1.02
C PHE A 144 -3.48 6.59 2.55
N PRO A 145 -2.26 6.50 3.11
CA PRO A 145 -2.02 6.77 4.54
C PRO A 145 -2.50 8.18 4.92
N GLN A 146 -2.73 8.44 6.21
CA GLN A 146 -3.41 9.66 6.69
C GLN A 146 -2.60 10.48 7.70
N GLU A 147 -1.39 10.06 8.04
CA GLU A 147 -0.47 10.70 8.98
C GLU A 147 0.24 11.87 8.30
N MET A 148 -0.57 12.81 7.81
CA MET A 148 -0.17 13.94 6.97
C MET A 148 0.70 14.95 7.68
N GLU A 149 0.68 14.98 9.02
CA GLU A 149 1.59 15.80 9.82
C GLU A 149 3.06 15.43 9.59
N ARG A 150 3.33 14.24 9.05
CA ARG A 150 4.68 13.74 8.75
C ARG A 150 5.10 14.01 7.30
N PHE A 151 4.24 14.61 6.47
CA PHE A 151 4.55 14.89 5.06
C PHE A 151 5.72 15.89 4.94
N PRO A 152 6.74 15.62 4.11
CA PRO A 152 6.84 14.58 3.05
C PRO A 152 7.53 13.27 3.47
N GLY A 153 7.73 13.03 4.76
CA GLY A 153 8.36 11.83 5.31
C GLY A 153 7.46 10.59 5.34
N ARG A 154 7.64 9.76 6.37
CA ARG A 154 6.93 8.48 6.52
C ARG A 154 5.49 8.68 6.99
N LEU A 155 4.56 8.62 6.05
CA LEU A 155 3.11 8.76 6.30
C LEU A 155 2.45 7.45 6.72
N TRP A 156 3.03 6.31 6.38
CA TRP A 156 2.41 5.01 6.64
C TRP A 156 2.84 4.42 7.98
N VAL A 157 1.95 3.63 8.58
CA VAL A 157 2.24 2.87 9.81
C VAL A 157 3.28 1.78 9.53
N VAL A 158 3.02 0.92 8.55
CA VAL A 158 3.86 -0.24 8.22
C VAL A 158 4.07 -0.34 6.71
N ALA A 159 5.25 -0.76 6.29
CA ALA A 159 5.59 -0.94 4.89
C ALA A 159 5.06 -2.30 4.37
N HIS A 160 3.83 -2.33 3.85
CA HIS A 160 3.17 -3.56 3.39
C HIS A 160 4.02 -4.43 2.45
N LYS A 161 4.82 -3.81 1.57
CA LYS A 161 5.70 -4.54 0.65
C LYS A 161 6.80 -5.31 1.36
N THR A 162 7.44 -4.74 2.39
CA THR A 162 8.51 -5.44 3.13
C THR A 162 7.94 -6.56 3.98
N VAL A 163 6.77 -6.36 4.58
CA VAL A 163 6.03 -7.40 5.30
C VAL A 163 5.67 -8.56 4.37
N ALA A 164 5.12 -8.29 3.19
CA ALA A 164 4.76 -9.33 2.22
C ALA A 164 5.97 -10.15 1.75
N VAL A 165 7.12 -9.50 1.52
CA VAL A 165 8.38 -10.19 1.16
C VAL A 165 8.87 -11.08 2.31
N ALA A 166 8.94 -10.53 3.52
CA ALA A 166 9.39 -11.27 4.70
C ALA A 166 8.44 -12.44 5.05
N ALA A 167 7.14 -12.29 4.79
CA ALA A 167 6.13 -13.33 4.96
C ALA A 167 6.12 -14.38 3.83
N GLY A 168 6.94 -14.23 2.78
CA GLY A 168 7.01 -15.20 1.69
C GLY A 168 5.97 -15.05 0.58
N LEU A 169 5.24 -13.93 0.53
CA LEU A 169 4.18 -13.71 -0.48
C LEU A 169 4.71 -13.13 -1.80
N GLY A 170 6.01 -12.91 -1.93
CA GLY A 170 6.63 -12.47 -3.17
C GLY A 170 8.01 -11.85 -2.99
N VAL A 171 8.57 -11.34 -4.09
CA VAL A 171 9.85 -10.61 -4.09
C VAL A 171 9.67 -9.26 -4.77
N MET A 172 10.42 -8.27 -4.32
CA MET A 172 10.46 -6.96 -4.98
C MET A 172 11.05 -7.09 -6.39
N GLY A 173 10.23 -6.84 -7.42
CA GLY A 173 10.68 -6.84 -8.81
C GLY A 173 11.50 -5.60 -9.18
N LEU A 174 12.05 -5.60 -10.40
CA LEU A 174 12.79 -4.45 -10.95
C LEU A 174 11.98 -3.15 -10.91
N HIS A 175 10.65 -3.24 -11.05
CA HIS A 175 9.71 -2.12 -10.98
C HIS A 175 9.35 -1.68 -9.56
N ARG A 176 10.03 -2.18 -8.51
CA ARG A 176 9.80 -1.81 -7.10
C ARG A 176 8.39 -2.15 -6.57
N ASN A 177 7.71 -3.12 -7.16
CA ASN A 177 6.50 -3.72 -6.59
C ASN A 177 6.76 -5.20 -6.30
N VAL A 178 6.01 -5.75 -5.35
CA VAL A 178 6.08 -7.17 -5.00
C VAL A 178 5.48 -7.98 -6.15
N ILE A 179 6.21 -8.99 -6.60
CA ILE A 179 5.74 -9.98 -7.56
C ILE A 179 5.40 -11.23 -6.77
N HIS A 180 4.11 -11.54 -6.68
CA HIS A 180 3.62 -12.80 -6.14
C HIS A 180 3.98 -13.94 -7.10
N PRO A 181 4.44 -15.11 -6.62
CA PRO A 181 4.90 -16.21 -7.47
C PRO A 181 3.79 -16.70 -8.41
N LYS A 182 2.55 -16.80 -7.89
CA LYS A 182 1.36 -17.14 -8.67
C LYS A 182 0.73 -15.96 -9.43
N PHE A 183 0.33 -14.91 -8.72
CA PHE A 183 -0.50 -13.82 -9.27
C PHE A 183 0.28 -12.71 -9.97
N GLY A 184 1.60 -12.74 -9.91
CA GLY A 184 2.45 -11.67 -10.43
C GLY A 184 2.37 -10.39 -9.61
N THR A 185 2.60 -9.25 -10.26
CA THR A 185 2.53 -7.92 -9.61
C THR A 185 1.12 -7.32 -9.58
N PHE A 186 0.10 -8.02 -10.09
CA PHE A 186 -1.30 -7.57 -10.11
C PHE A 186 -1.97 -7.81 -8.75
N VAL A 187 -1.31 -7.36 -7.70
CA VAL A 187 -1.74 -7.57 -6.31
C VAL A 187 -1.66 -6.26 -5.53
N LEU A 188 -2.59 -6.10 -4.59
CA LEU A 188 -2.50 -5.14 -3.51
C LEU A 188 -2.21 -5.86 -2.20
N LEU A 189 -1.63 -5.12 -1.26
CA LEU A 189 -1.13 -5.65 -0.01
C LEU A 189 -1.71 -4.87 1.16
N ALA A 190 -2.06 -5.59 2.22
CA ALA A 190 -2.40 -5.01 3.51
C ALA A 190 -1.69 -5.80 4.61
N THR A 191 -1.67 -5.25 5.82
CA THR A 191 -1.07 -5.92 6.97
C THR A 191 -1.99 -5.77 8.17
N VAL A 192 -2.17 -6.83 8.94
CA VAL A 192 -2.82 -6.79 10.26
C VAL A 192 -1.75 -7.00 11.32
N LEU A 193 -1.65 -6.09 12.28
CA LEU A 193 -0.77 -6.19 13.45
C LEU A 193 -1.51 -6.97 14.54
N VAL A 194 -0.85 -7.95 15.17
CA VAL A 194 -1.47 -8.80 16.19
C VAL A 194 -0.53 -8.96 17.39
N ASP A 195 -1.08 -8.91 18.60
CA ASP A 195 -0.32 -9.00 19.86
C ASP A 195 0.01 -10.44 20.34
N ALA A 196 -0.27 -11.43 19.50
CA ALA A 196 0.00 -12.85 19.74
C ALA A 196 0.98 -13.42 18.72
N GLU A 197 1.64 -14.51 19.11
CA GLU A 197 2.46 -15.31 18.20
C GLU A 197 1.57 -16.22 17.36
N VAL A 198 2.08 -16.70 16.23
CA VAL A 198 1.41 -17.68 15.37
C VAL A 198 2.21 -18.98 15.36
N SER A 199 1.54 -20.14 15.29
CA SER A 199 2.16 -21.46 15.36
C SER A 199 3.15 -21.75 14.22
N ALA A 200 3.01 -21.06 13.09
CA ALA A 200 3.95 -21.07 11.98
C ALA A 200 4.00 -19.70 11.28
N TYR A 201 5.18 -19.32 10.78
CA TYR A 201 5.40 -18.10 9.99
C TYR A 201 5.80 -18.47 8.56
N GLY A 202 5.39 -17.65 7.61
CA GLY A 202 5.87 -17.72 6.23
C GLY A 202 7.38 -17.48 6.16
N GLN A 203 7.98 -17.97 5.08
CA GLN A 203 9.42 -17.84 4.81
C GLN A 203 9.62 -17.10 3.50
N PRO A 204 10.60 -16.18 3.41
CA PRO A 204 10.95 -15.55 2.14
C PRO A 204 11.14 -16.57 1.03
N LEU A 205 10.72 -16.23 -0.19
CA LEU A 205 10.94 -17.09 -1.35
C LEU A 205 12.44 -17.29 -1.59
N ASP A 206 12.81 -18.50 -2.00
CA ASP A 206 14.17 -18.88 -2.35
C ASP A 206 14.56 -18.49 -3.79
N TYR A 207 13.64 -17.89 -4.53
CA TYR A 207 13.85 -17.39 -5.90
C TYR A 207 13.18 -16.03 -6.13
N ASN A 208 13.61 -15.33 -7.17
CA ASN A 208 12.98 -14.09 -7.62
C ASN A 208 12.02 -14.39 -8.79
N PRO A 209 10.70 -14.13 -8.67
CA PRO A 209 9.75 -14.32 -9.77
C PRO A 209 9.96 -13.38 -10.97
N CYS A 210 10.77 -12.32 -10.81
CA CYS A 210 11.15 -11.44 -11.91
C CYS A 210 12.00 -12.19 -12.96
N ILE A 211 11.50 -12.27 -14.19
CA ILE A 211 12.16 -12.98 -15.31
C ILE A 211 13.15 -12.12 -16.11
N ASP A 212 13.57 -10.98 -15.55
CA ASP A 212 14.51 -10.02 -16.15
C ASP A 212 14.16 -9.48 -17.57
N CYS A 213 12.88 -9.49 -17.95
CA CYS A 213 12.44 -9.09 -19.31
C CYS A 213 12.65 -7.60 -19.65
N LYS A 214 12.89 -6.74 -18.65
CA LYS A 214 13.01 -5.27 -18.75
C LYS A 214 11.81 -4.54 -19.38
N LEU A 215 10.64 -5.18 -19.51
CA LEU A 215 9.44 -4.53 -20.07
C LEU A 215 8.99 -3.33 -19.23
N CYS A 216 9.13 -3.39 -17.91
CA CYS A 216 8.81 -2.28 -17.02
C CYS A 216 9.68 -1.04 -17.28
N VAL A 217 10.96 -1.22 -17.65
CA VAL A 217 11.88 -0.16 -18.06
C VAL A 217 11.45 0.41 -19.41
N ALA A 218 11.13 -0.46 -20.36
CA ALA A 218 10.70 -0.06 -21.69
C ALA A 218 9.37 0.73 -21.68
N ALA A 219 8.46 0.40 -20.76
CA ALA A 219 7.15 1.02 -20.64
C ALA A 219 7.16 2.34 -19.87
N CYS A 220 8.20 2.62 -19.08
CA CYS A 220 8.24 3.80 -18.21
C CYS A 220 8.34 5.09 -19.05
N PRO A 221 7.35 6.00 -19.01
CA PRO A 221 7.33 7.14 -19.91
C PRO A 221 8.34 8.23 -19.53
N ILE A 222 8.76 8.27 -18.26
CA ILE A 222 9.66 9.27 -17.68
C ILE A 222 11.04 8.71 -17.30
N GLY A 223 11.33 7.45 -17.67
CA GLY A 223 12.65 6.86 -17.46
C GLY A 223 13.06 6.64 -15.99
N ALA A 224 12.11 6.54 -15.06
CA ALA A 224 12.40 6.39 -13.63
C ALA A 224 13.02 5.03 -13.27
N LEU A 225 12.90 4.02 -14.12
CA LEU A 225 13.46 2.69 -13.89
C LEU A 225 14.62 2.46 -14.85
N THR A 226 15.79 2.09 -14.33
CA THR A 226 16.93 1.70 -15.17
C THR A 226 17.01 0.18 -15.30
N LYS A 227 17.70 -0.27 -16.35
CA LYS A 227 17.96 -1.71 -16.58
C LYS A 227 18.78 -2.35 -15.46
N ASP A 228 19.58 -1.55 -14.76
CA ASP A 228 20.54 -1.99 -13.74
C ASP A 228 19.94 -1.99 -12.32
N GLY A 229 18.69 -1.52 -12.17
CA GLY A 229 17.95 -1.60 -10.91
C GLY A 229 17.68 -0.25 -10.25
N ASP A 230 18.28 0.84 -10.72
CA ASP A 230 18.08 2.16 -10.13
C ASP A 230 16.65 2.64 -10.34
N PHE A 231 16.15 3.38 -9.34
CA PHE A 231 14.81 3.95 -9.34
C PHE A 231 14.84 5.42 -8.94
N ASP A 232 14.49 6.30 -9.87
CA ASP A 232 14.25 7.71 -9.60
C ASP A 232 12.82 7.92 -9.09
N PHE A 233 12.69 7.95 -7.76
CA PHE A 233 11.41 8.17 -7.10
C PHE A 233 10.80 9.53 -7.45
N LEU A 234 11.60 10.60 -7.56
CA LEU A 234 11.08 11.94 -7.82
C LEU A 234 10.53 12.06 -9.23
N ALA A 235 11.21 11.48 -10.23
CA ALA A 235 10.69 11.41 -11.59
C ALA A 235 9.38 10.60 -11.66
N CYS A 236 9.34 9.44 -10.99
CA CYS A 236 8.14 8.60 -10.92
C CYS A 236 6.97 9.33 -10.25
N ALA A 237 7.18 9.89 -9.05
CA ALA A 237 6.14 10.56 -8.28
C ALA A 237 5.64 11.82 -8.99
N THR A 238 6.52 12.64 -9.56
CA THR A 238 6.13 13.87 -10.28
C THR A 238 5.16 13.59 -11.43
N HIS A 239 5.36 12.48 -12.14
CA HIS A 239 4.45 12.08 -13.22
C HIS A 239 3.26 11.25 -12.71
N ASN A 240 3.52 10.10 -12.09
CA ASN A 240 2.51 9.12 -11.71
C ASN A 240 1.52 9.68 -10.67
N TYR A 241 2.02 10.49 -9.73
CA TYR A 241 1.27 11.08 -8.63
C TYR A 241 0.97 12.57 -8.88
N ARG A 242 0.89 13.00 -10.15
CA ARG A 242 0.59 14.40 -10.52
C ARG A 242 -0.68 14.95 -9.88
N GLU A 243 -1.67 14.10 -9.59
CA GLU A 243 -2.90 14.53 -8.90
C GLU A 243 -3.00 14.05 -7.44
N PHE A 244 -1.86 13.84 -6.78
CA PHE A 244 -1.77 13.52 -5.35
C PHE A 244 -1.28 14.76 -4.57
N MET A 245 -0.95 14.59 -3.29
CA MET A 245 -0.54 15.65 -2.35
C MET A 245 0.49 16.65 -2.91
N SER A 246 1.57 16.16 -3.52
CA SER A 246 2.63 17.05 -4.02
C SER A 246 2.19 17.78 -5.30
N GLY A 247 1.50 17.09 -6.22
CA GLY A 247 0.93 17.73 -7.41
C GLY A 247 -0.24 18.67 -7.13
N PHE A 248 -1.01 18.43 -6.06
CA PHE A 248 -1.99 19.39 -5.54
C PHE A 248 -1.30 20.65 -5.02
N THR A 249 -0.18 20.49 -4.30
CA THR A 249 0.62 21.63 -3.82
C THR A 249 1.16 22.46 -4.99
N ASP A 250 1.72 21.82 -6.02
CA ASP A 250 2.15 22.45 -7.28
C ASP A 250 1.02 23.24 -7.95
N TRP A 251 -0.17 22.65 -8.02
CA TRP A 251 -1.35 23.30 -8.60
C TRP A 251 -1.82 24.51 -7.77
N VAL A 252 -1.88 24.39 -6.43
CA VAL A 252 -2.25 25.52 -5.54
C VAL A 252 -1.22 26.65 -5.61
N GLN A 253 0.07 26.33 -5.66
CA GLN A 253 1.11 27.33 -5.86
C GLN A 253 0.95 28.03 -7.21
N THR A 254 0.65 27.28 -8.27
CA THR A 254 0.37 27.87 -9.59
C THR A 254 -0.83 28.82 -9.55
N VAL A 255 -1.88 28.50 -8.78
CA VAL A 255 -3.01 29.41 -8.56
C VAL A 255 -2.55 30.69 -7.83
N ALA A 256 -1.79 30.55 -6.74
CA ALA A 256 -1.31 31.68 -5.94
C ALA A 256 -0.33 32.60 -6.70
N ASP A 257 0.50 32.02 -7.57
CA ASP A 257 1.50 32.73 -8.36
C ASP A 257 0.96 33.32 -9.67
N SER A 258 -0.30 33.03 -10.02
CA SER A 258 -0.96 33.58 -11.21
C SER A 258 -1.49 34.99 -10.95
N ALA A 259 -1.27 35.90 -11.89
CA ALA A 259 -1.72 37.29 -11.76
C ALA A 259 -3.26 37.41 -11.81
N ASP A 260 -3.90 36.61 -12.65
CA ASP A 260 -5.35 36.56 -12.83
C ASP A 260 -5.80 35.21 -13.42
N ALA A 261 -7.10 35.09 -13.73
CA ALA A 261 -7.67 33.88 -14.30
C ALA A 261 -7.13 33.53 -15.70
N ALA A 262 -6.73 34.51 -16.50
CA ALA A 262 -6.17 34.28 -17.83
C ALA A 262 -4.73 33.75 -17.73
N ASP A 263 -3.91 34.33 -16.84
CA ASP A 263 -2.57 33.82 -16.53
C ASP A 263 -2.64 32.38 -16.02
N PHE A 264 -3.51 32.08 -15.06
CA PHE A 264 -3.72 30.71 -14.57
C PHE A 264 -4.06 29.73 -15.69
N ARG A 265 -5.02 30.08 -16.57
CA ARG A 265 -5.42 29.21 -17.69
C ARG A 265 -4.33 29.04 -18.77
N SER A 266 -3.38 29.98 -18.85
CA SER A 266 -2.19 29.81 -19.69
C SER A 266 -1.19 28.82 -19.10
N ARG A 267 -1.16 28.68 -17.77
CA ARG A 267 -0.24 27.80 -17.02
C ARG A 267 -0.83 26.43 -16.71
N VAL A 268 -2.15 26.32 -16.54
CA VAL A 268 -2.88 25.08 -16.25
C VAL A 268 -3.99 24.94 -17.26
N THR A 269 -3.91 23.89 -18.10
CA THR A 269 -4.91 23.66 -19.15
C THR A 269 -6.25 23.19 -18.56
N ASP A 270 -7.35 23.38 -19.30
CA ASP A 270 -8.67 22.90 -18.86
C ASP A 270 -8.69 21.39 -18.52
N PRO A 271 -8.05 20.49 -19.30
CA PRO A 271 -7.95 19.07 -18.92
C PRO A 271 -7.14 18.81 -17.65
N GLU A 272 -6.07 19.57 -17.37
CA GLU A 272 -5.33 19.45 -16.12
C GLU A 272 -6.18 19.88 -14.93
N ASN A 273 -6.88 21.00 -15.06
CA ASN A 273 -7.73 21.53 -14.01
C ASN A 273 -8.90 20.56 -13.71
N ALA A 274 -9.54 20.02 -14.75
CA ALA A 274 -10.59 19.01 -14.61
C ALA A 274 -10.06 17.69 -14.00
N SER A 275 -8.85 17.26 -14.38
CA SER A 275 -8.21 16.06 -13.82
C SER A 275 -7.87 16.23 -12.33
N MET A 276 -7.39 17.42 -11.94
CA MET A 276 -7.15 17.74 -10.52
C MET A 276 -8.46 17.78 -9.72
N TRP A 277 -9.49 18.47 -10.23
CA TRP A 277 -10.83 18.48 -9.62
C TRP A 277 -11.37 17.05 -9.42
N GLN A 278 -11.26 16.20 -10.45
CA GLN A 278 -11.73 14.82 -10.36
C GLN A 278 -10.98 14.05 -9.27
N SER A 279 -9.66 14.18 -9.17
CA SER A 279 -8.86 13.52 -8.14
C SER A 279 -9.21 13.95 -6.72
N LEU A 280 -9.57 15.23 -6.55
CA LEU A 280 -10.02 15.77 -5.27
C LEU A 280 -11.45 15.33 -4.92
N ALA A 281 -12.33 15.22 -5.92
CA ALA A 281 -13.73 14.83 -5.74
C ALA A 281 -13.93 13.31 -5.64
N PHE A 282 -13.06 12.53 -6.27
CA PHE A 282 -13.16 11.08 -6.42
C PHE A 282 -11.78 10.46 -6.49
N LYS A 283 -11.33 9.85 -5.37
CA LYS A 283 -10.10 9.06 -5.10
C LYS A 283 -8.83 9.44 -5.89
N PRO A 284 -7.61 9.45 -5.29
CA PRO A 284 -6.43 9.94 -6.01
C PRO A 284 -6.12 9.17 -7.30
N ASN A 285 -6.02 9.89 -8.43
CA ASN A 285 -5.87 9.26 -9.75
C ASN A 285 -4.40 9.10 -10.15
N TYR A 286 -3.96 7.88 -10.42
CA TYR A 286 -2.64 7.56 -10.97
C TYR A 286 -2.56 7.87 -12.46
N LYS A 287 -1.48 8.54 -12.91
CA LYS A 287 -1.24 8.81 -14.34
C LYS A 287 -0.65 7.63 -15.10
N SER A 288 0.08 6.77 -14.41
CA SER A 288 0.81 5.65 -15.00
C SER A 288 0.48 4.35 -14.25
N GLY A 289 1.48 3.56 -13.85
CA GLY A 289 1.32 2.15 -13.49
C GLY A 289 1.75 1.19 -14.60
N TYR A 290 2.36 1.72 -15.68
CA TYR A 290 2.71 0.93 -16.86
C TYR A 290 3.70 -0.19 -16.56
N CYS A 291 4.59 0.01 -15.58
CA CYS A 291 5.54 -1.00 -15.16
C CYS A 291 4.88 -2.25 -14.56
N VAL A 292 3.71 -2.10 -13.92
CA VAL A 292 2.88 -3.19 -13.40
C VAL A 292 2.08 -3.81 -14.54
N ALA A 293 1.43 -2.97 -15.36
CA ALA A 293 0.62 -3.40 -16.51
C ALA A 293 1.37 -4.35 -17.46
N VAL A 294 2.61 -4.01 -17.83
CA VAL A 294 3.39 -4.80 -18.79
C VAL A 294 4.11 -5.99 -18.19
N CYS A 295 4.07 -6.16 -16.87
CA CYS A 295 4.83 -7.22 -16.21
C CYS A 295 4.22 -8.60 -16.56
N PRO A 296 5.00 -9.52 -17.14
CA PRO A 296 4.53 -10.87 -17.43
C PRO A 296 4.82 -11.85 -16.30
N ALA A 297 5.53 -11.43 -15.25
CA ALA A 297 5.93 -12.34 -14.17
C ALA A 297 4.74 -12.83 -13.34
N GLY A 298 4.84 -14.07 -12.85
CA GLY A 298 3.78 -14.79 -12.13
C GLY A 298 3.26 -15.98 -12.93
N GLU A 299 3.08 -17.14 -12.30
CA GLU A 299 2.62 -18.38 -12.96
C GLU A 299 1.30 -18.19 -13.73
N ASP A 300 0.34 -17.47 -13.15
CA ASP A 300 -0.95 -17.18 -13.79
C ASP A 300 -0.83 -16.11 -14.91
N VAL A 301 0.31 -15.42 -15.00
CA VAL A 301 0.54 -14.24 -15.86
C VAL A 301 1.45 -14.54 -17.05
N LEU A 302 2.39 -15.45 -16.87
CA LEU A 302 3.55 -15.65 -17.73
C LEU A 302 3.24 -16.31 -19.07
N GLY A 303 2.23 -17.19 -19.12
CA GLY A 303 1.87 -17.99 -20.29
C GLY A 303 1.83 -17.21 -21.62
N PRO A 304 0.98 -16.17 -21.76
CA PRO A 304 0.88 -15.41 -23.00
C PRO A 304 2.18 -14.77 -23.49
N TYR A 305 3.08 -14.40 -22.57
CA TYR A 305 4.39 -13.86 -22.94
C TYR A 305 5.33 -14.95 -23.47
N LEU A 306 5.26 -16.17 -22.93
CA LEU A 306 6.04 -17.31 -23.41
C LEU A 306 5.54 -17.81 -24.76
N ASP A 307 4.22 -17.85 -24.94
CA ASP A 307 3.58 -18.36 -26.15
C ASP A 307 3.88 -17.48 -27.39
N ASP A 308 3.75 -16.15 -27.24
CA ASP A 308 4.09 -15.19 -28.29
C ASP A 308 4.61 -13.88 -27.70
N ARG A 309 5.93 -13.80 -27.54
CA ARG A 309 6.61 -12.59 -27.06
C ARG A 309 6.32 -11.37 -27.93
N LYS A 310 6.22 -11.55 -29.24
CA LYS A 310 5.97 -10.44 -30.17
C LYS A 310 4.53 -9.97 -29.97
N GLY A 311 3.55 -10.86 -30.11
CA GLY A 311 2.14 -10.57 -29.85
C GLY A 311 1.87 -9.95 -28.48
N PHE A 312 2.59 -10.38 -27.44
CA PHE A 312 2.51 -9.74 -26.12
C PHE A 312 3.01 -8.29 -26.14
N MET A 313 4.17 -8.02 -26.74
CA MET A 313 4.66 -6.64 -26.88
C MET A 313 3.70 -5.79 -27.71
N ASP A 314 3.11 -6.39 -28.74
CA ASP A 314 2.19 -5.76 -29.66
C ASP A 314 0.88 -5.33 -28.97
N THR A 315 0.36 -6.15 -28.06
CA THR A 315 -0.95 -5.95 -27.43
C THR A 315 -0.90 -5.36 -26.03
N VAL A 316 0.22 -5.50 -25.31
CA VAL A 316 0.36 -5.03 -23.91
C VAL A 316 1.32 -3.84 -23.79
N LEU A 317 2.50 -3.91 -24.41
CA LEU A 317 3.52 -2.85 -24.25
C LEU A 317 3.26 -1.64 -25.17
N ARG A 318 3.12 -1.88 -26.47
CA ARG A 318 3.02 -0.81 -27.46
C ARG A 318 1.84 0.14 -27.25
N PRO A 319 0.63 -0.32 -26.88
CA PRO A 319 -0.48 0.61 -26.64
C PRO A 319 -0.18 1.67 -25.58
N LEU A 320 0.59 1.32 -24.54
CA LEU A 320 1.00 2.26 -23.49
C LEU A 320 2.10 3.23 -23.97
N GLN A 321 3.02 2.75 -24.81
CA GLN A 321 4.07 3.57 -25.42
C GLN A 321 3.53 4.55 -26.47
N GLU A 322 2.56 4.13 -27.27
CA GLU A 322 2.01 4.88 -28.40
C GLU A 322 0.93 5.88 -27.97
N LYS A 323 0.23 5.64 -26.87
CA LYS A 323 -0.76 6.57 -26.30
C LYS A 323 -0.21 8.00 -26.20
N THR A 324 -0.91 8.97 -26.76
CA THR A 324 -0.59 10.39 -26.56
C THR A 324 -1.11 10.88 -25.22
N GLU A 325 -0.21 11.40 -24.38
CA GLU A 325 -0.54 11.98 -23.07
C GLU A 325 0.54 12.97 -22.65
N THR A 326 0.18 13.93 -21.78
CA THR A 326 1.15 14.87 -21.21
C THR A 326 2.02 14.18 -20.18
N LEU A 327 3.34 14.26 -20.37
CA LEU A 327 4.34 13.80 -19.42
C LEU A 327 4.79 14.95 -18.54
N TYR A 328 4.73 14.76 -17.23
CA TYR A 328 5.09 15.79 -16.25
C TYR A 328 6.46 15.49 -15.69
N VAL A 329 7.36 16.45 -15.78
CA VAL A 329 8.77 16.30 -15.41
C VAL A 329 9.23 17.50 -14.59
N LEU A 330 10.27 17.30 -13.80
CA LEU A 330 10.95 18.42 -13.15
C LEU A 330 11.80 19.19 -14.19
N PRO A 331 12.02 20.50 -14.01
CA PRO A 331 12.92 21.28 -14.84
C PRO A 331 14.33 20.68 -14.89
N ASP A 332 14.98 20.77 -16.05
CA ASP A 332 16.37 20.34 -16.30
C ASP A 332 16.71 18.87 -15.94
N SER A 333 15.69 18.02 -15.77
CA SER A 333 15.83 16.64 -15.31
C SER A 333 16.24 15.64 -16.41
N ASP A 334 16.84 14.51 -16.00
CA ASP A 334 17.06 13.37 -16.90
C ASP A 334 15.74 12.78 -17.42
N ALA A 335 14.68 12.85 -16.62
CA ALA A 335 13.33 12.42 -17.02
C ALA A 335 12.83 13.21 -18.24
N ARG A 336 13.08 14.53 -18.29
CA ARG A 336 12.76 15.37 -19.46
C ARG A 336 13.51 14.90 -20.70
N ARG A 337 14.85 14.83 -20.60
CA ARG A 337 15.72 14.38 -21.72
C ARG A 337 15.34 12.98 -22.21
N TYR A 338 14.98 12.08 -21.29
CA TYR A 338 14.52 10.74 -21.61
C TYR A 338 13.19 10.78 -22.37
N ALA A 339 12.19 11.49 -21.85
CA ALA A 339 10.86 11.57 -22.43
C ALA A 339 10.89 12.15 -23.85
N GLU A 340 11.56 13.29 -24.04
CA GLU A 340 11.69 13.95 -25.35
C GLU A 340 12.40 13.07 -26.38
N ARG A 341 13.44 12.33 -25.97
CA ARG A 341 14.19 11.42 -26.85
C ARG A 341 13.41 10.14 -27.17
N ARG A 342 12.80 9.53 -26.17
CA ARG A 342 12.22 8.17 -26.26
C ARG A 342 10.77 8.17 -26.72
N PHE A 343 10.03 9.22 -26.41
CA PHE A 343 8.61 9.39 -26.71
C PHE A 343 8.32 10.80 -27.26
N PRO A 344 8.93 11.19 -28.40
CA PRO A 344 8.82 12.55 -28.94
C PRO A 344 7.38 12.97 -29.31
N HIS A 345 6.47 12.01 -29.48
CA HIS A 345 5.05 12.25 -29.75
C HIS A 345 4.22 12.54 -28.49
N LYS A 346 4.78 12.36 -27.29
CA LYS A 346 4.12 12.68 -26.03
C LYS A 346 4.54 14.09 -25.58
N PRO A 347 3.62 15.06 -25.46
CA PRO A 347 3.98 16.41 -25.03
C PRO A 347 4.55 16.38 -23.59
N VAL A 348 5.63 17.12 -23.37
CA VAL A 348 6.28 17.24 -22.06
C VAL A 348 5.91 18.58 -21.44
N LYS A 349 5.58 18.57 -20.15
CA LYS A 349 5.31 19.77 -19.35
C LYS A 349 6.15 19.77 -18.09
N GLU A 350 6.83 20.88 -17.85
CA GLU A 350 7.58 21.10 -16.62
C GLU A 350 6.65 21.50 -15.48
N VAL A 351 6.87 20.91 -14.31
CA VAL A 351 6.17 21.20 -13.06
C VAL A 351 7.18 21.22 -11.92
N THR A 352 6.87 21.92 -10.82
CA THR A 352 7.74 21.92 -9.63
C THR A 352 7.61 20.59 -8.85
N GLY A 353 6.51 19.88 -9.08
CA GLY A 353 6.14 18.68 -8.34
C GLY A 353 5.67 18.96 -6.91
N GLY A 354 5.61 20.24 -6.50
CA GLY A 354 5.20 20.70 -5.17
C GLY A 354 6.15 20.28 -4.06
N TRP A 355 7.35 19.83 -4.42
CA TRP A 355 8.40 19.49 -3.48
C TRP A 355 9.05 20.78 -2.99
N ARG A 356 9.13 20.97 -1.68
CA ARG A 356 9.98 22.06 -1.15
C ARG A 356 11.41 21.82 -1.65
N PRO A 357 12.11 22.84 -2.16
CA PRO A 357 13.55 22.75 -2.34
C PRO A 357 14.14 22.24 -1.03
N ARG A 358 15.07 21.27 -1.08
CA ARG A 358 15.88 20.99 0.12
C ARG A 358 16.47 22.34 0.55
N PRO A 359 16.43 22.71 1.84
CA PRO A 359 17.22 23.85 2.29
C PRO A 359 18.62 23.66 1.73
N GLN A 360 19.11 24.63 0.96
CA GLN A 360 20.53 24.63 0.61
C GLN A 360 21.27 24.56 1.93
N GLU A 361 22.06 23.51 2.14
CA GLU A 361 23.01 23.46 3.23
C GLU A 361 23.92 24.69 3.04
N SER A 362 23.69 25.70 3.88
CA SER A 362 24.47 26.93 3.95
C SER A 362 25.81 26.68 4.60
#